data_AF-G4H8C8-F1
#
_entry.id   AF-G4H8C8-F1
#
_cell.length_a   1.000
_cell.length_b   1.000
_cell.length_c   1.000
_cell.angle_alpha   90.00
_cell.angle_beta   90.00
_cell.angle_gamma   90.00
#
_symmetry.space_group_name_H-M   'P 1'
#
loop_
_entity.id
_entity.type
_entity.pdbx_description
1 polymer ?
#
loop_
_entity_poly.entity_id
_entity_poly.type
_entity_poly.pdbx_seq_one_letter_code
_entity_poly.pdbx_strand_id
1 'polypeptide(L)'
;MTLLRKTPGRQVTQGDQAVQGKRVDQGNQAGQNQRTVQAAGAPNAVHGIAEALEDLTEQTNQMNRMNQASQAEERLQDPEARLAPQASGELKEPSMMEYIRTVPEISETETCLDVLELLMGNPGIPCVIYCNTPGNPSGLIMRDAFFQRMMGRFAVDLYYPKPAFQFADLSPTIVEADETVSEVLNLALHRPDDKFYDCIIVKQQEVLAGVLTVRDLMNLSGRLQLDAERKRELILTGSYRHTSNIEASLDDVKAAADKTRAECVRMREFSETGADKLERVSSSYAGLIGDMTRRGDQAEELVRHAGRISSITGTITELANQSSLLAMNASIEAAHAGEHGRGFQVVAGEVQSLAKQTRKLAGDISELLEHIQQLAADTAAAAGSALKELQSCEGDVEEGTRLFYEMQQAVHEVELSGSQVYELAVNTVQRVHQIKEELAGMNASLEPRAEQ
;
A
#
# COMPACT_ATOMS: atom_id res chain seq x y z
N MET A 1 -25.40 28.17 44.77
CA MET A 1 -24.59 27.53 43.70
C MET A 1 -25.48 26.50 43.02
N THR A 2 -26.02 26.88 41.87
CA THR A 2 -27.13 26.19 41.19
C THR A 2 -26.60 25.56 39.92
N LEU A 3 -26.80 24.24 39.80
CA LEU A 3 -26.42 23.39 38.67
C LEU A 3 -27.44 23.49 37.51
N LEU A 4 -26.87 23.51 36.30
CA LEU A 4 -27.32 22.90 35.03
C LEU A 4 -28.73 23.20 34.50
N ARG A 5 -28.77 23.99 33.42
CA ARG A 5 -29.93 24.15 32.52
C ARG A 5 -29.87 23.17 31.35
N LYS A 6 -31.07 22.69 31.03
CA LYS A 6 -31.51 21.75 29.99
C LYS A 6 -31.22 22.19 28.55
N THR A 7 -30.93 21.20 27.70
CA THR A 7 -31.11 21.18 26.24
C THR A 7 -32.54 20.76 25.84
N PRO A 8 -33.13 21.32 24.77
CA PRO A 8 -34.09 20.66 23.88
C PRO A 8 -33.37 20.27 22.58
N GLY A 9 -33.80 19.34 21.71
CA GLY A 9 -35.13 18.84 21.39
C GLY A 9 -35.28 18.82 19.87
N ARG A 10 -34.88 17.70 19.24
CA ARG A 10 -35.33 17.06 17.99
C ARG A 10 -36.24 17.84 17.02
N GLN A 11 -35.90 17.85 15.72
CA GLN A 11 -36.88 17.75 14.63
C GLN A 11 -36.27 17.07 13.39
N VAL A 12 -36.92 15.98 12.99
CA VAL A 12 -36.72 15.22 11.75
C VAL A 12 -37.96 15.47 10.91
N THR A 13 -37.80 15.85 9.65
CA THR A 13 -38.89 15.87 8.66
C THR A 13 -38.43 15.22 7.36
N GLN A 14 -39.04 14.06 7.07
CA GLN A 14 -39.21 13.52 5.72
C GLN A 14 -40.10 14.44 4.89
N GLY A 15 -39.78 14.58 3.61
CA GLY A 15 -40.62 15.18 2.57
C GLY A 15 -40.25 14.53 1.25
N ASP A 16 -41.24 13.91 0.63
CA ASP A 16 -41.17 12.91 -0.44
C ASP A 16 -41.48 13.53 -1.82
N GLN A 17 -41.13 12.78 -2.88
CA GLN A 17 -41.62 12.85 -4.27
C GLN A 17 -40.99 13.81 -5.30
N ALA A 18 -40.16 13.17 -6.15
CA ALA A 18 -40.18 13.09 -7.61
C ALA A 18 -40.95 14.14 -8.45
N VAL A 19 -40.33 14.59 -9.55
CA VAL A 19 -40.87 14.46 -10.93
C VAL A 19 -39.90 15.04 -11.98
N GLN A 20 -39.77 14.28 -13.08
CA GLN A 20 -39.39 14.64 -14.46
C GLN A 20 -37.93 14.93 -14.83
N GLY A 21 -37.39 13.96 -15.57
CA GLY A 21 -36.27 14.14 -16.47
C GLY A 21 -36.57 15.07 -17.64
N LYS A 22 -35.52 15.75 -18.06
CA LYS A 22 -35.33 16.25 -19.42
C LYS A 22 -33.90 15.92 -19.83
N ARG A 23 -33.78 14.89 -20.67
CA ARG A 23 -32.66 14.77 -21.61
C ARG A 23 -32.76 15.94 -22.57
N VAL A 24 -31.71 16.76 -22.62
CA VAL A 24 -31.47 17.68 -23.73
C VAL A 24 -30.07 17.36 -24.22
N ASP A 25 -30.02 16.52 -25.25
CA ASP A 25 -28.94 16.47 -26.22
C ASP A 25 -28.88 17.83 -26.92
N GLN A 26 -27.84 18.62 -26.66
CA GLN A 26 -27.44 19.69 -27.56
C GLN A 26 -25.92 19.81 -27.60
N GLY A 27 -25.38 19.60 -28.80
CA GLY A 27 -24.46 20.56 -29.38
C GLY A 27 -22.99 20.37 -29.02
N ASN A 28 -22.38 19.32 -29.55
CA ASN A 28 -20.97 19.29 -29.89
C ASN A 28 -20.68 20.36 -30.96
N GLN A 29 -20.44 21.61 -30.55
CA GLN A 29 -19.92 22.70 -31.38
C GLN A 29 -19.25 23.75 -30.48
N ALA A 30 -17.98 23.53 -30.14
CA ALA A 30 -17.06 24.55 -29.65
C ALA A 30 -15.65 24.26 -30.17
N GLY A 31 -15.53 24.08 -31.48
CA GLY A 31 -14.28 24.31 -32.19
C GLY A 31 -14.24 25.78 -32.62
N GLN A 32 -13.07 26.41 -32.45
CA GLN A 32 -12.74 27.79 -32.82
C GLN A 32 -13.10 28.87 -31.79
N ASN A 33 -12.20 29.06 -30.81
CA ASN A 33 -11.69 30.39 -30.45
C ASN A 33 -10.57 30.27 -29.42
N GLN A 34 -9.34 30.06 -29.87
CA GLN A 34 -8.17 30.50 -29.13
C GLN A 34 -7.26 31.26 -30.10
N ARG A 35 -7.37 32.59 -30.02
CA ARG A 35 -6.39 33.51 -30.55
C ARG A 35 -5.10 33.31 -29.77
N THR A 36 -4.06 33.00 -30.52
CA THR A 36 -2.65 33.04 -30.16
C THR A 36 -2.27 34.37 -29.51
N VAL A 37 -1.98 34.35 -28.21
CA VAL A 37 -1.07 35.30 -27.58
C VAL A 37 0.31 34.64 -27.58
N GLN A 38 1.20 35.14 -28.43
CA GLN A 38 2.61 34.77 -28.43
C GLN A 38 3.26 35.34 -27.16
N ALA A 39 3.46 34.49 -26.14
CA ALA A 39 4.44 34.73 -25.09
C ALA A 39 5.75 34.04 -25.50
N ALA A 40 6.66 34.82 -26.07
CA ALA A 40 8.03 34.41 -26.30
C ALA A 40 8.81 34.51 -24.98
N GLY A 41 9.23 33.39 -24.41
CA GLY A 41 10.12 33.37 -23.25
C GLY A 41 10.11 32.06 -22.46
N ALA A 42 11.13 31.23 -22.72
CA ALA A 42 11.58 30.06 -21.95
C ALA A 42 10.84 28.70 -22.08
N PRO A 43 11.15 27.89 -23.13
CA PRO A 43 10.87 26.46 -23.15
C PRO A 43 12.06 25.57 -22.71
N ASN A 44 13.29 26.10 -22.58
CA ASN A 44 14.48 25.25 -22.52
C ASN A 44 14.83 24.67 -21.13
N ALA A 45 14.29 25.20 -20.02
CA ALA A 45 14.66 24.71 -18.68
C ALA A 45 13.82 23.51 -18.22
N VAL A 46 12.55 23.42 -18.63
CA VAL A 46 11.64 22.34 -18.23
C VAL A 46 11.89 21.08 -19.08
N HIS A 47 12.29 21.24 -20.34
CA HIS A 47 12.60 20.11 -21.22
C HIS A 47 13.90 19.39 -20.82
N GLY A 48 14.95 20.15 -20.44
CA GLY A 48 16.22 19.56 -20.01
C GLY A 48 16.15 18.83 -18.66
N ILE A 49 15.22 19.20 -17.77
CA ILE A 49 14.99 18.47 -16.51
C ILE A 49 14.20 17.18 -16.76
N ALA A 50 13.26 17.20 -17.71
CA ALA A 50 12.51 16.00 -18.10
C ALA A 50 13.40 14.95 -18.78
N GLU A 51 14.25 15.36 -19.74
CA GLU A 51 15.21 14.44 -20.39
C GLU A 51 16.24 13.88 -19.39
N ALA A 52 16.74 14.70 -18.46
CA ALA A 52 17.69 14.24 -17.44
C ALA A 52 17.06 13.26 -16.44
N LEU A 53 15.77 13.45 -16.08
CA LEU A 53 15.04 12.51 -15.24
C LEU A 53 14.76 11.18 -15.96
N GLU A 54 14.46 11.23 -17.26
CA GLU A 54 14.19 10.03 -18.07
C GLU A 54 15.47 9.18 -18.23
N ASP A 55 16.62 9.80 -18.50
CA ASP A 55 17.94 9.14 -18.55
C ASP A 55 18.35 8.52 -17.20
N LEU A 56 18.12 9.23 -16.10
CA LEU A 56 18.40 8.71 -14.74
C LEU A 56 17.49 7.53 -14.39
N THR A 57 16.24 7.55 -14.86
CA THR A 57 15.29 6.46 -14.64
C THR A 57 15.67 5.22 -15.46
N GLU A 58 16.12 5.40 -16.71
CA GLU A 58 16.64 4.31 -17.52
C GLU A 58 17.93 3.71 -16.96
N GLN A 59 18.89 4.52 -16.52
CA GLN A 59 20.12 4.02 -15.88
C GLN A 59 19.83 3.23 -14.60
N THR A 60 18.90 3.71 -13.77
CA THR A 60 18.50 3.02 -12.55
C THR A 60 17.80 1.69 -12.85
N ASN A 61 16.94 1.66 -13.88
CA ASN A 61 16.28 0.43 -14.33
C ASN A 61 17.26 -0.57 -14.95
N GLN A 62 18.28 -0.09 -15.66
CA GLN A 62 19.32 -0.93 -16.26
C GLN A 62 20.24 -1.54 -15.19
N MET A 63 20.60 -0.76 -14.16
CA MET A 63 21.37 -1.24 -13.01
C MET A 63 20.57 -2.25 -12.16
N ASN A 64 19.27 -2.03 -11.97
CA ASN A 64 18.37 -3.00 -11.31
C ASN A 64 18.23 -4.30 -12.13
N ARG A 65 18.15 -4.22 -13.46
CA ARG A 65 18.11 -5.42 -14.32
C ARG A 65 19.43 -6.20 -14.27
N MET A 66 20.58 -5.52 -14.20
CA MET A 66 21.87 -6.19 -14.04
C MET A 66 22.03 -6.84 -12.66
N ASN A 67 21.59 -6.19 -11.58
CA ASN A 67 21.58 -6.79 -10.25
C ASN A 67 20.63 -7.98 -10.15
N GLN A 68 19.43 -7.89 -10.74
CA GLN A 68 18.49 -9.02 -10.79
C GLN A 68 19.01 -10.18 -11.65
N ALA A 69 19.69 -9.90 -12.76
CA ALA A 69 20.33 -10.93 -13.58
C ALA A 69 21.51 -11.60 -12.85
N SER A 70 22.34 -10.83 -12.15
CA SER A 70 23.46 -11.36 -11.36
C SER A 70 22.98 -12.21 -10.18
N GLN A 71 21.92 -11.78 -9.48
CA GLN A 71 21.27 -12.57 -8.42
C GLN A 71 20.54 -13.81 -8.95
N ALA A 72 20.03 -13.77 -10.19
CA ALA A 72 19.42 -14.92 -10.84
C ALA A 72 20.48 -15.96 -11.28
N GLU A 73 21.64 -15.52 -11.75
CA GLU A 73 22.77 -16.40 -12.09
C GLU A 73 23.44 -17.02 -10.85
N GLU A 74 23.51 -16.31 -9.73
CA GLU A 74 23.95 -16.87 -8.43
C GLU A 74 22.96 -17.93 -7.89
N ARG A 75 21.64 -17.71 -8.03
CA ARG A 75 20.61 -18.69 -7.64
C ARG A 75 20.63 -19.97 -8.48
N LEU A 76 21.21 -19.94 -9.68
CA LEU A 76 21.37 -21.11 -10.56
C LEU A 76 22.60 -21.97 -10.21
N GLN A 77 23.51 -21.47 -9.38
CA GLN A 77 24.70 -22.21 -8.91
C GLN A 77 24.55 -22.82 -7.52
N ASP A 78 23.39 -22.66 -6.88
CA ASP A 78 23.12 -23.22 -5.56
C ASP A 78 23.00 -24.76 -5.63
N PRO A 79 23.91 -25.53 -4.99
CA PRO A 79 23.85 -26.99 -4.97
C PRO A 79 22.54 -27.51 -4.34
N GLU A 80 21.88 -26.71 -3.50
CA GLU A 80 20.63 -27.08 -2.80
C GLU A 80 19.41 -27.12 -3.73
N ALA A 81 19.42 -26.39 -4.85
CA ALA A 81 18.31 -26.39 -5.81
C ALA A 81 18.15 -27.74 -6.56
N ARG A 82 19.17 -28.61 -6.53
CA ARG A 82 19.12 -29.97 -7.12
C ARG A 82 18.47 -31.01 -6.21
N LEU A 83 18.23 -30.70 -4.94
CA LEU A 83 17.63 -31.62 -3.96
C LEU A 83 16.11 -31.45 -3.86
N ALA A 84 15.42 -31.21 -4.97
CA ALA A 84 13.97 -31.23 -4.99
C ALA A 84 13.46 -32.67 -5.22
N PRO A 85 13.00 -33.42 -4.21
CA PRO A 85 12.09 -34.49 -4.48
C PRO A 85 10.76 -33.86 -4.91
N GLN A 86 10.44 -33.95 -6.20
CA GLN A 86 9.07 -33.86 -6.66
C GLN A 86 8.29 -35.03 -6.03
N ALA A 87 7.75 -34.81 -4.82
CA ALA A 87 6.89 -35.76 -4.16
C ALA A 87 5.73 -35.02 -3.50
N SER A 88 4.87 -34.45 -4.33
CA SER A 88 3.49 -34.07 -3.97
C SER A 88 2.61 -35.32 -3.82
N GLY A 89 3.15 -36.39 -3.23
CA GLY A 89 2.35 -37.51 -2.76
C GLY A 89 2.00 -37.22 -1.32
N GLU A 90 0.72 -36.99 -1.01
CA GLU A 90 0.26 -37.03 0.37
C GLU A 90 0.80 -38.30 1.01
N LEU A 91 1.68 -38.16 2.00
CA LEU A 91 2.15 -39.27 2.84
C LEU A 91 0.94 -39.77 3.62
N LYS A 92 0.19 -40.68 2.99
CA LYS A 92 -0.98 -41.33 3.55
C LYS A 92 -0.53 -42.10 4.78
N GLU A 93 -1.16 -41.85 5.93
CA GLU A 93 -0.81 -42.56 7.15
C GLU A 93 -0.95 -44.07 6.95
N PRO A 94 -0.03 -44.88 7.53
CA PRO A 94 -0.08 -46.32 7.36
C PRO A 94 -1.42 -46.83 7.88
N SER A 95 -2.19 -47.45 6.98
CA SER A 95 -3.50 -48.00 7.35
C SER A 95 -3.31 -49.29 8.13
N MET A 96 -3.94 -49.35 9.32
CA MET A 96 -3.98 -50.57 10.13
C MET A 96 -4.58 -51.76 9.35
N MET A 97 -5.51 -51.48 8.44
CA MET A 97 -6.20 -52.48 7.61
C MET A 97 -5.26 -53.31 6.74
N GLU A 98 -4.08 -52.79 6.38
CA GLU A 98 -3.09 -53.53 5.58
C GLU A 98 -2.38 -54.65 6.37
N TYR A 99 -2.53 -54.66 7.69
CA TYR A 99 -1.81 -55.56 8.61
C TYR A 99 -2.72 -56.55 9.34
N ILE A 100 -4.04 -56.38 9.23
CA ILE A 100 -5.03 -57.26 9.85
C ILE A 100 -4.97 -58.63 9.17
N ARG A 101 -4.77 -59.67 9.98
CA ARG A 101 -4.79 -61.06 9.52
C ARG A 101 -6.16 -61.66 9.77
N THR A 102 -6.79 -62.21 8.73
CA THR A 102 -8.00 -63.01 8.90
C THR A 102 -7.65 -64.31 9.62
N VAL A 103 -8.43 -64.65 10.65
CA VAL A 103 -8.26 -65.84 11.47
C VAL A 103 -9.58 -66.59 11.59
N PRO A 104 -9.53 -67.92 11.82
CA PRO A 104 -10.71 -68.75 11.90
C PRO A 104 -11.45 -68.54 13.21
N GLU A 105 -12.78 -68.65 13.14
CA GLU A 105 -13.70 -68.56 14.26
C GLU A 105 -14.14 -69.95 14.70
N ILE A 106 -14.30 -70.14 16.01
CA ILE A 106 -14.87 -71.36 16.60
C ILE A 106 -16.04 -71.00 17.52
N SER A 107 -16.98 -71.93 17.66
CA SER A 107 -18.12 -71.83 18.58
C SER A 107 -17.96 -72.78 19.77
N GLU A 108 -19.03 -73.00 20.53
CA GLU A 108 -19.02 -73.93 21.67
C GLU A 108 -19.04 -75.41 21.25
N THR A 109 -19.25 -75.69 19.95
CA THR A 109 -19.43 -77.06 19.43
C THR A 109 -18.12 -77.75 19.08
N GLU A 110 -17.09 -76.98 18.74
CA GLU A 110 -15.79 -77.49 18.30
C GLU A 110 -15.00 -78.04 19.49
N THR A 111 -14.53 -79.27 19.33
CA THR A 111 -13.69 -79.94 20.33
C THR A 111 -12.24 -79.50 20.20
N CYS A 112 -11.43 -79.78 21.22
CA CYS A 112 -9.99 -79.51 21.15
C CYS A 112 -9.31 -80.26 19.99
N LEU A 113 -9.84 -81.42 19.59
CA LEU A 113 -9.36 -82.14 18.41
C LEU A 113 -9.65 -81.37 17.11
N ASP A 114 -10.86 -80.85 16.95
CA ASP A 114 -11.25 -80.09 15.75
C ASP A 114 -10.40 -78.83 15.58
N VAL A 115 -10.12 -78.11 16.68
CA VAL A 115 -9.25 -76.93 16.67
C VAL A 115 -7.78 -77.30 16.42
N LEU A 116 -7.32 -78.43 16.94
CA LEU A 116 -5.97 -78.94 16.69
C LEU A 116 -5.78 -79.31 15.21
N GLU A 117 -6.74 -80.00 14.60
CA GLU A 117 -6.73 -80.34 13.17
C GLU A 117 -6.75 -79.08 12.29
N LEU A 118 -7.58 -78.09 12.64
CA LEU A 118 -7.66 -76.81 11.96
C LEU A 118 -6.34 -76.03 12.00
N LEU A 119 -5.67 -76.01 13.16
CA LEU A 119 -4.37 -75.36 13.34
C LEU A 119 -3.23 -76.14 12.66
N MET A 120 -3.29 -77.48 12.62
CA MET A 120 -2.32 -78.32 11.91
C MET A 120 -2.45 -78.18 10.39
N GLY A 121 -3.68 -78.04 9.87
CA GLY A 121 -3.95 -77.81 8.46
C GLY A 121 -3.52 -76.43 7.96
N ASN A 122 -3.38 -75.45 8.86
CA ASN A 122 -3.06 -74.06 8.51
C ASN A 122 -1.86 -73.51 9.32
N PRO A 123 -0.62 -73.81 8.91
CA PRO A 123 0.58 -73.43 9.66
C PRO A 123 0.88 -71.92 9.66
N GLY A 124 0.11 -71.10 8.95
CA GLY A 124 0.27 -69.63 8.93
C GLY A 124 -0.61 -68.87 9.93
N ILE A 125 -1.52 -69.54 10.63
CA ILE A 125 -2.51 -68.91 11.51
C ILE A 125 -1.94 -68.80 12.93
N PRO A 126 -1.87 -67.60 13.53
CA PRO A 126 -1.26 -67.41 14.85
C PRO A 126 -2.20 -67.76 16.02
N CYS A 127 -3.52 -67.71 15.79
CA CYS A 127 -4.53 -67.96 16.81
C CYS A 127 -5.89 -68.31 16.19
N VAL A 128 -6.80 -68.81 17.03
CA VAL A 128 -8.21 -69.02 16.71
C VAL A 128 -9.05 -68.17 17.65
N ILE A 129 -10.15 -67.60 17.15
CA ILE A 129 -11.03 -66.73 17.92
C ILE A 129 -12.29 -67.49 18.30
N TYR A 130 -12.59 -67.52 19.61
CA TYR A 130 -13.86 -68.04 20.10
C TYR A 130 -14.92 -66.94 20.00
N CYS A 131 -16.03 -67.25 19.34
CA CYS A 131 -17.17 -66.36 19.18
C CYS A 131 -18.40 -66.98 19.83
N ASN A 132 -18.99 -66.29 20.81
CA ASN A 132 -20.23 -66.75 21.45
C ASN A 132 -21.43 -66.64 20.49
N THR A 133 -21.48 -65.55 19.73
CA THR A 133 -22.34 -65.39 18.55
C THR A 133 -21.47 -65.22 17.31
N PRO A 134 -21.87 -65.73 16.12
CA PRO A 134 -21.06 -65.61 14.91
C PRO A 134 -20.57 -64.18 14.67
N GLY A 135 -19.27 -64.00 14.47
CA GLY A 135 -18.64 -62.69 14.29
C GLY A 135 -18.36 -61.88 15.56
N ASN A 136 -18.84 -62.27 16.75
CA ASN A 136 -18.60 -61.53 17.99
C ASN A 136 -17.46 -62.19 18.82
N PRO A 137 -16.23 -61.65 18.77
CA PRO A 137 -15.07 -62.26 19.41
C PRO A 137 -15.18 -62.18 20.94
N SER A 138 -15.25 -63.35 21.58
CA SER A 138 -15.42 -63.51 23.04
C SER A 138 -14.22 -64.19 23.71
N GLY A 139 -13.29 -64.77 22.95
CA GLY A 139 -12.05 -65.32 23.49
C GLY A 139 -10.97 -65.58 22.45
N LEU A 140 -9.74 -65.75 22.92
CA LEU A 140 -8.55 -65.96 22.09
C LEU A 140 -7.87 -67.27 22.45
N ILE A 141 -7.59 -68.11 21.46
CA ILE A 141 -6.75 -69.30 21.61
C ILE A 141 -5.46 -69.09 20.80
N MET A 142 -4.37 -68.80 21.49
CA MET A 142 -3.05 -68.71 20.85
C MET A 142 -2.56 -70.09 20.43
N ARG A 143 -2.07 -70.20 19.21
CA ARG A 143 -1.59 -71.46 18.63
C ARG A 143 -0.55 -72.13 19.52
N ASP A 144 0.50 -71.42 19.89
CA ASP A 144 1.64 -72.00 20.60
C ASP A 144 1.24 -72.50 22.00
N ALA A 145 0.44 -71.72 22.72
CA ALA A 145 -0.10 -72.11 24.03
C ALA A 145 -1.04 -73.33 23.92
N PHE A 146 -1.84 -73.41 22.86
CA PHE A 146 -2.74 -74.53 22.61
C PHE A 146 -1.96 -75.80 22.26
N PHE A 147 -0.98 -75.74 21.34
CA PHE A 147 -0.13 -76.88 20.99
C PHE A 147 0.66 -77.42 22.17
N GLN A 148 1.23 -76.54 23.02
CA GLN A 148 1.95 -76.97 24.22
C GLN A 148 1.07 -77.81 25.15
N ARG A 149 -0.23 -77.49 25.26
CA ARG A 149 -1.19 -78.25 26.07
C ARG A 149 -1.65 -79.53 25.39
N MET A 150 -1.88 -79.50 24.06
CA MET A 150 -2.44 -80.62 23.30
C MET A 150 -1.41 -81.69 22.91
N MET A 151 -0.10 -81.38 22.92
CA MET A 151 0.97 -82.35 22.59
C MET A 151 1.54 -83.06 23.83
N GLY A 152 0.92 -82.89 25.00
CA GLY A 152 1.33 -83.58 26.23
C GLY A 152 1.09 -85.09 26.18
N ARG A 153 1.89 -85.86 26.93
CA ARG A 153 1.88 -87.34 26.93
C ARG A 153 0.52 -87.99 27.25
N PHE A 154 -0.41 -87.25 27.86
CA PHE A 154 -1.76 -87.70 28.22
C PHE A 154 -2.87 -86.84 27.59
N ALA A 155 -2.56 -86.01 26.61
CA ALA A 155 -3.49 -85.01 26.11
C ALA A 155 -4.72 -85.59 25.39
N VAL A 156 -4.56 -86.75 24.76
CA VAL A 156 -5.62 -87.44 24.00
C VAL A 156 -6.84 -87.74 24.89
N ASP A 157 -6.63 -88.30 26.08
CA ASP A 157 -7.74 -88.68 26.97
C ASP A 157 -8.24 -87.51 27.83
N LEU A 158 -7.38 -86.53 28.12
CA LEU A 158 -7.68 -85.43 29.04
C LEU A 158 -8.28 -84.19 28.39
N TYR A 159 -7.99 -83.95 27.11
CA TYR A 159 -8.29 -82.68 26.46
C TYR A 159 -9.04 -82.81 25.14
N TYR A 160 -8.76 -83.84 24.31
CA TYR A 160 -9.34 -83.92 22.96
C TYR A 160 -10.88 -83.87 22.90
N PRO A 161 -11.63 -84.60 23.75
CA PRO A 161 -13.10 -84.57 23.70
C PRO A 161 -13.71 -83.34 24.38
N LYS A 162 -12.90 -82.46 25.00
CA LYS A 162 -13.42 -81.26 25.68
C LYS A 162 -13.69 -80.15 24.66
N PRO A 163 -14.71 -79.31 24.89
CA PRO A 163 -14.93 -78.11 24.08
C PRO A 163 -13.71 -77.18 24.11
N ALA A 164 -13.26 -76.73 22.93
CA ALA A 164 -12.03 -75.93 22.80
C ALA A 164 -12.14 -74.56 23.48
N PHE A 165 -13.34 -73.98 23.56
CA PHE A 165 -13.58 -72.69 24.20
C PHE A 165 -13.15 -72.65 25.68
N GLN A 166 -13.13 -73.80 26.37
CA GLN A 166 -12.67 -73.88 27.77
C GLN A 166 -11.19 -73.52 27.95
N PHE A 167 -10.42 -73.50 26.85
CA PHE A 167 -9.00 -73.16 26.84
C PHE A 167 -8.72 -71.78 26.24
N ALA A 168 -9.76 -71.03 25.85
CA ALA A 168 -9.64 -69.67 25.39
C ALA A 168 -9.35 -68.69 26.54
N ASP A 169 -8.52 -67.70 26.28
CA ASP A 169 -8.47 -66.50 27.12
C ASP A 169 -9.73 -65.67 26.87
N LEU A 170 -10.57 -65.53 27.89
CA LEU A 170 -11.83 -64.79 27.86
C LEU A 170 -11.64 -63.28 28.12
N SER A 171 -10.39 -62.84 28.26
CA SER A 171 -10.02 -61.44 28.44
C SER A 171 -8.94 -61.00 27.43
N PRO A 172 -9.18 -61.19 26.11
CA PRO A 172 -8.25 -60.74 25.08
C PRO A 172 -8.30 -59.22 24.96
N THR A 173 -7.22 -58.63 24.44
CA THR A 173 -7.21 -57.22 24.08
C THR A 173 -7.92 -57.07 22.74
N ILE A 174 -8.97 -56.25 22.71
CA ILE A 174 -9.81 -55.98 21.54
C ILE A 174 -9.77 -54.48 21.24
N VAL A 175 -9.54 -54.12 19.99
CA VAL A 175 -9.51 -52.74 19.47
C VAL A 175 -10.47 -52.59 18.30
N GLU A 176 -10.97 -51.39 18.07
CA GLU A 176 -11.76 -51.09 16.86
C GLU A 176 -10.84 -50.69 15.69
N ALA A 177 -11.24 -51.04 14.46
CA ALA A 177 -10.45 -50.81 13.25
C ALA A 177 -10.28 -49.31 12.89
N ASP A 178 -11.06 -48.42 13.51
CA ASP A 178 -10.97 -46.97 13.34
C ASP A 178 -10.06 -46.28 14.38
N GLU A 179 -9.54 -47.01 15.37
CA GLU A 179 -8.53 -46.50 16.30
C GLU A 179 -7.23 -46.14 15.56
N THR A 180 -6.51 -45.14 16.10
CA THR A 180 -5.24 -44.74 15.49
C THR A 180 -4.16 -45.78 15.76
N VAL A 181 -3.23 -45.96 14.80
CA VAL A 181 -2.12 -46.91 14.96
C VAL A 181 -1.29 -46.61 16.21
N SER A 182 -1.11 -45.33 16.56
CA SER A 182 -0.40 -44.90 17.77
C SER A 182 -1.09 -45.35 19.06
N GLU A 183 -2.43 -45.30 19.12
CA GLU A 183 -3.21 -45.74 20.28
C GLU A 183 -3.12 -47.27 20.45
N VAL A 184 -3.26 -48.02 19.36
CA VAL A 184 -3.14 -49.50 19.39
C VAL A 184 -1.73 -49.93 19.79
N LEU A 185 -0.68 -49.24 19.31
CA LEU A 185 0.69 -49.49 19.74
C LEU A 185 0.88 -49.20 21.22
N ASN A 186 0.34 -48.09 21.72
CA ASN A 186 0.42 -47.72 23.12
C ASN A 186 -0.29 -48.76 24.01
N LEU A 187 -1.49 -49.18 23.61
CA LEU A 187 -2.24 -50.24 24.28
C LEU A 187 -1.45 -51.55 24.30
N ALA A 188 -0.86 -51.94 23.17
CA ALA A 188 -0.07 -53.17 23.05
C ALA A 188 1.17 -53.18 23.98
N LEU A 189 1.87 -52.04 24.09
CA LEU A 189 3.07 -51.91 24.92
C LEU A 189 2.78 -51.95 26.42
N HIS A 190 1.54 -51.67 26.84
CA HIS A 190 1.13 -51.68 28.25
C HIS A 190 0.43 -52.97 28.68
N ARG A 191 0.42 -53.99 27.83
CA ARG A 191 -0.13 -55.31 28.19
C ARG A 191 0.79 -56.02 29.19
N PRO A 192 0.24 -56.85 30.09
CA PRO A 192 1.05 -57.61 31.04
C PRO A 192 1.93 -58.63 30.30
N ASP A 193 3.09 -58.95 30.86
CA ASP A 193 4.14 -59.79 30.22
C ASP A 193 3.61 -61.17 29.75
N ASP A 194 2.65 -61.74 30.47
CA ASP A 194 2.03 -63.04 30.17
C ASP A 194 1.13 -63.01 28.93
N LYS A 195 0.65 -61.82 28.53
CA LYS A 195 -0.20 -61.61 27.35
C LYS A 195 0.45 -60.75 26.28
N PHE A 196 1.69 -60.32 26.46
CA PHE A 196 2.36 -59.39 25.54
C PHE A 196 2.46 -59.93 24.10
N TYR A 197 2.72 -61.22 23.95
CA TYR A 197 2.85 -61.90 22.65
C TYR A 197 1.53 -62.36 22.03
N ASP A 198 0.43 -62.23 22.77
CA ASP A 198 -0.88 -62.64 22.28
C ASP A 198 -1.35 -61.72 21.16
N CYS A 199 -2.12 -62.25 20.22
CA CYS A 199 -2.70 -61.44 19.15
C CYS A 199 -3.71 -60.44 19.72
N ILE A 200 -3.74 -59.23 19.16
CA ILE A 200 -4.79 -58.24 19.44
C ILE A 200 -5.92 -58.46 18.46
N ILE A 201 -7.14 -58.57 18.97
CA ILE A 201 -8.33 -58.75 18.14
C ILE A 201 -8.76 -57.38 17.62
N VAL A 202 -8.99 -57.28 16.31
CA VAL A 202 -9.52 -56.07 15.68
C VAL A 202 -10.97 -56.32 15.29
N LYS A 203 -11.86 -55.45 15.75
CA LYS A 203 -13.28 -55.44 15.37
C LYS A 203 -13.58 -54.31 14.39
N GLN A 204 -14.64 -54.49 13.61
CA GLN A 204 -15.25 -53.44 12.82
C GLN A 204 -16.77 -53.56 12.96
N GLN A 205 -17.41 -52.55 13.53
CA GLN A 205 -18.87 -52.54 13.76
C GLN A 205 -19.35 -53.78 14.55
N GLU A 206 -18.63 -54.13 15.64
CA GLU A 206 -18.89 -55.29 16.50
C GLU A 206 -18.65 -56.68 15.85
N VAL A 207 -18.14 -56.73 14.62
CA VAL A 207 -17.77 -57.98 13.94
C VAL A 207 -16.25 -58.14 13.92
N LEU A 208 -15.77 -59.37 14.06
CA LEU A 208 -14.36 -59.72 13.91
C LEU A 208 -13.84 -59.31 12.52
N ALA A 209 -12.92 -58.35 12.49
CA ALA A 209 -12.18 -57.98 11.28
C ALA A 209 -10.93 -58.86 11.11
N GLY A 210 -10.29 -59.24 12.21
CA GLY A 210 -9.15 -60.14 12.24
C GLY A 210 -8.28 -59.90 13.46
N VAL A 211 -6.98 -60.18 13.34
CA VAL A 211 -6.02 -59.98 14.43
C VAL A 211 -4.72 -59.31 13.99
N LEU A 212 -4.04 -58.67 14.93
CA LEU A 212 -2.70 -58.13 14.80
C LEU A 212 -1.73 -58.90 15.68
N THR A 213 -0.59 -59.32 15.10
CA THR A 213 0.50 -59.92 15.87
C THR A 213 1.48 -58.85 16.34
N VAL A 214 2.31 -59.16 17.36
CA VAL A 214 3.40 -58.27 17.78
C VAL A 214 4.34 -57.92 16.63
N ARG A 215 4.57 -58.85 15.68
CA ARG A 215 5.39 -58.56 14.49
C ARG A 215 4.73 -57.49 13.60
N ASP A 216 3.41 -57.58 13.41
CA ASP A 216 2.68 -56.61 12.60
C ASP A 216 2.69 -55.23 13.28
N LEU A 217 2.55 -55.18 14.61
CA LEU A 217 2.70 -53.95 15.41
C LEU A 217 4.11 -53.35 15.30
N MET A 218 5.17 -54.16 15.39
CA MET A 218 6.54 -53.68 15.23
C MET A 218 6.81 -53.13 13.82
N ASN A 219 6.25 -53.78 12.79
CA ASN A 219 6.33 -53.28 11.42
C ASN A 219 5.57 -51.95 11.24
N LEU A 220 4.36 -51.86 11.82
CA LEU A 220 3.56 -50.62 11.84
C LEU A 220 4.31 -49.49 12.56
N SER A 221 4.93 -49.77 13.71
CA SER A 221 5.75 -48.81 14.46
C SER A 221 6.95 -48.31 13.64
N GLY A 222 7.70 -49.23 13.01
CA GLY A 222 8.82 -48.86 12.14
C GLY A 222 8.40 -48.02 10.93
N ARG A 223 7.25 -48.34 10.30
CA ARG A 223 6.71 -47.51 9.21
C ARG A 223 6.30 -46.12 9.70
N LEU A 224 5.61 -46.03 10.84
CA LEU A 224 5.24 -44.74 11.44
C LEU A 224 6.47 -43.87 11.74
N GLN A 225 7.54 -44.46 12.27
CA GLN A 225 8.80 -43.75 12.53
C GLN A 225 9.44 -43.23 11.24
N LEU A 226 9.54 -44.07 10.20
CA LEU A 226 10.09 -43.68 8.90
C LEU A 226 9.27 -42.58 8.21
N ASP A 227 7.94 -42.62 8.32
CA ASP A 227 7.06 -41.58 7.77
C ASP A 227 7.16 -40.28 8.58
N ALA A 228 7.30 -40.37 9.91
CA ALA A 228 7.53 -39.21 10.77
C ALA A 228 8.90 -38.56 10.51
N GLU A 229 9.95 -39.33 10.25
CA GLU A 229 11.26 -38.84 9.81
C GLU A 229 11.18 -38.13 8.46
N ARG A 230 10.55 -38.76 7.45
CA ARG A 230 10.36 -38.13 6.13
C ARG A 230 9.54 -36.84 6.21
N LYS A 231 8.45 -36.81 6.99
CA LYS A 231 7.66 -35.58 7.21
C LYS A 231 8.51 -34.48 7.84
N ARG A 232 9.36 -34.83 8.81
CA ARG A 232 10.24 -33.88 9.51
C ARG A 232 11.31 -33.31 8.59
N GLU A 233 11.93 -34.14 7.75
CA GLU A 233 12.91 -33.72 6.75
C GLU A 233 12.30 -32.73 5.74
N LEU A 234 11.09 -33.02 5.23
CA LEU A 234 10.37 -32.12 4.33
C LEU A 234 10.07 -30.76 4.99
N ILE A 235 9.67 -30.75 6.27
CA ILE A 235 9.42 -29.52 7.03
C ILE A 235 10.72 -28.72 7.22
N LEU A 236 11.84 -29.37 7.53
CA LEU A 236 13.14 -28.72 7.70
C LEU A 236 13.62 -28.07 6.40
N THR A 237 13.66 -28.83 5.30
CA THR A 237 14.06 -28.29 3.99
C THR A 237 13.12 -27.17 3.52
N GLY A 238 11.82 -27.32 3.76
CA GLY A 238 10.85 -26.25 3.53
C GLY A 238 11.16 -24.99 4.36
N SER A 239 11.49 -25.16 5.64
CA SER A 239 11.79 -24.07 6.57
C SER A 239 13.09 -23.34 6.21
N TYR A 240 14.15 -24.05 5.82
CA TYR A 240 15.38 -23.44 5.30
C TYR A 240 15.10 -22.59 4.06
N ARG A 241 14.33 -23.12 3.11
CA ARG A 241 13.93 -22.35 1.93
C ARG A 241 13.10 -21.11 2.30
N HIS A 242 12.20 -21.20 3.27
CA HIS A 242 11.43 -20.06 3.75
C HIS A 242 12.31 -19.00 4.41
N THR A 243 13.27 -19.39 5.25
CA THR A 243 14.20 -18.46 5.91
C THR A 243 15.10 -17.74 4.90
N SER A 244 15.67 -18.44 3.92
CA SER A 244 16.47 -17.82 2.86
C SER A 244 15.66 -16.86 1.99
N ASN A 245 14.39 -17.16 1.71
CA ASN A 245 13.51 -16.23 1.00
C ASN A 245 13.22 -14.95 1.82
N ILE A 246 13.06 -15.09 3.14
CA ILE A 246 12.88 -13.95 4.05
C ILE A 246 14.15 -13.08 4.06
N GLU A 247 15.35 -13.67 4.12
CA GLU A 247 16.61 -12.90 4.06
C GLU A 247 16.72 -12.06 2.79
N ALA A 248 16.45 -12.67 1.62
CA ALA A 248 16.46 -11.93 0.35
C ALA A 248 15.45 -10.78 0.35
N SER A 249 14.23 -11.00 0.85
CA SER A 249 13.21 -9.96 0.97
C SER A 249 13.62 -8.85 1.96
N LEU A 250 14.38 -9.17 3.00
CA LEU A 250 14.86 -8.17 3.97
C LEU A 250 15.93 -7.26 3.37
N ASP A 251 16.79 -7.77 2.49
CA ASP A 251 17.76 -6.94 1.79
C ASP A 251 17.08 -5.99 0.79
N ASP A 252 16.02 -6.44 0.11
CA ASP A 252 15.17 -5.56 -0.71
C ASP A 252 14.53 -4.45 0.13
N VAL A 253 14.03 -4.78 1.33
CA VAL A 253 13.44 -3.80 2.27
C VAL A 253 14.49 -2.78 2.75
N LYS A 254 15.71 -3.21 3.09
CA LYS A 254 16.78 -2.28 3.47
C LYS A 254 17.14 -1.34 2.32
N ALA A 255 17.31 -1.87 1.11
CA ALA A 255 17.62 -1.07 -0.06
C ALA A 255 16.50 -0.05 -0.37
N ALA A 256 15.24 -0.45 -0.22
CA ALA A 256 14.09 0.43 -0.35
C ALA A 256 14.07 1.53 0.73
N ALA A 257 14.43 1.21 1.98
CA ALA A 257 14.53 2.18 3.06
C ALA A 257 15.65 3.20 2.82
N ASP A 258 16.83 2.76 2.38
CA ASP A 258 17.95 3.64 2.03
C ASP A 258 17.59 4.57 0.85
N LYS A 259 16.93 4.04 -0.18
CA LYS A 259 16.41 4.85 -1.29
C LYS A 259 15.41 5.89 -0.80
N THR A 260 14.46 5.49 0.06
CA THR A 260 13.47 6.41 0.65
C THR A 260 14.15 7.53 1.41
N ARG A 261 15.19 7.22 2.20
CA ARG A 261 15.98 8.23 2.92
C ARG A 261 16.64 9.22 1.96
N ALA A 262 17.24 8.74 0.86
CA ALA A 262 17.85 9.61 -0.14
C ALA A 262 16.82 10.51 -0.86
N GLU A 263 15.60 10.02 -1.11
CA GLU A 263 14.50 10.83 -1.65
C GLU A 263 14.03 11.88 -0.62
N CYS A 264 13.92 11.53 0.66
CA CYS A 264 13.57 12.50 1.72
C CYS A 264 14.56 13.67 1.80
N VAL A 265 15.87 13.39 1.70
CA VAL A 265 16.90 14.45 1.68
C VAL A 265 16.71 15.39 0.50
N ARG A 266 16.50 14.83 -0.71
CA ARG A 266 16.25 15.64 -1.91
C ARG A 266 14.95 16.45 -1.80
N MET A 267 13.89 15.86 -1.26
CA MET A 267 12.62 16.55 -1.09
C MET A 267 12.75 17.70 -0.08
N ARG A 268 13.48 17.51 1.02
CA ARG A 268 13.75 18.57 1.99
C ARG A 268 14.47 19.76 1.34
N GLU A 269 15.55 19.50 0.62
CA GLU A 269 16.30 20.54 -0.09
C GLU A 269 15.44 21.27 -1.13
N PHE A 270 14.61 20.52 -1.86
CA PHE A 270 13.66 21.09 -2.82
C PHE A 270 12.62 21.97 -2.13
N SER A 271 12.05 21.53 -1.00
CA SER A 271 11.06 22.30 -0.25
C SER A 271 11.64 23.56 0.38
N GLU A 272 12.86 23.49 0.92
CA GLU A 272 13.57 24.63 1.50
C GLU A 272 13.90 25.67 0.40
N THR A 273 14.49 25.21 -0.71
CA THR A 273 14.77 26.08 -1.86
C THR A 273 13.49 26.68 -2.46
N GLY A 274 12.39 25.92 -2.45
CA GLY A 274 11.07 26.37 -2.91
C GLY A 274 10.50 27.48 -2.03
N ALA A 275 10.55 27.30 -0.71
CA ALA A 275 10.12 28.30 0.27
C ALA A 275 10.94 29.60 0.14
N ASP A 276 12.27 29.51 0.07
CA ASP A 276 13.16 30.66 -0.11
C ASP A 276 12.85 31.44 -1.39
N LYS A 277 12.58 30.73 -2.50
CA LYS A 277 12.20 31.38 -3.76
C LYS A 277 10.88 32.12 -3.64
N LEU A 278 9.88 31.56 -2.94
CA LEU A 278 8.61 32.24 -2.71
C LEU A 278 8.75 33.44 -1.80
N GLU A 279 9.58 33.38 -0.75
CA GLU A 279 9.84 34.53 0.11
C GLU A 279 10.49 35.69 -0.67
N ARG A 280 11.38 35.38 -1.61
CA ARG A 280 11.94 36.37 -2.54
C ARG A 280 10.88 36.96 -3.48
N VAL A 281 9.93 36.15 -3.97
CA VAL A 281 8.81 36.63 -4.79
C VAL A 281 7.91 37.54 -3.96
N SER A 282 7.57 37.16 -2.73
CA SER A 282 6.78 37.99 -1.80
C SER A 282 7.44 39.35 -1.57
N SER A 283 8.75 39.36 -1.29
CA SER A 283 9.52 40.61 -1.14
C SER A 283 9.50 41.47 -2.42
N SER A 284 9.56 40.84 -3.60
CA SER A 284 9.47 41.55 -4.88
C SER A 284 8.09 42.16 -5.09
N TYR A 285 7.02 41.48 -4.70
CA TYR A 285 5.66 42.01 -4.79
C TYR A 285 5.44 43.17 -3.82
N ALA A 286 5.94 43.11 -2.60
CA ALA A 286 5.90 44.24 -1.67
C ALA A 286 6.55 45.50 -2.28
N GLY A 287 7.69 45.34 -2.97
CA GLY A 287 8.33 46.42 -3.72
C GLY A 287 7.46 46.96 -4.86
N LEU A 288 6.88 46.07 -5.68
CA LEU A 288 5.99 46.43 -6.79
C LEU A 288 4.73 47.16 -6.33
N ILE A 289 4.14 46.76 -5.21
CA ILE A 289 3.00 47.45 -4.59
C ILE A 289 3.40 48.90 -4.27
N GLY A 290 4.54 49.10 -3.59
CA GLY A 290 5.04 50.44 -3.28
C GLY A 290 5.30 51.31 -4.51
N ASP A 291 5.86 50.73 -5.57
CA ASP A 291 6.09 51.42 -6.84
C ASP A 291 4.78 51.81 -7.52
N MET A 292 3.77 50.93 -7.52
CA MET A 292 2.50 51.20 -8.17
C MET A 292 1.66 52.22 -7.41
N THR A 293 1.69 52.21 -6.07
CA THR A 293 1.10 53.27 -5.24
C THR A 293 1.73 54.62 -5.57
N ARG A 294 3.06 54.70 -5.63
CA ARG A 294 3.77 55.95 -5.97
C ARG A 294 3.40 56.46 -7.36
N ARG A 295 3.24 55.58 -8.35
CA ARG A 295 2.80 55.95 -9.70
C ARG A 295 1.37 56.48 -9.72
N GLY A 296 0.47 55.88 -8.92
CA GLY A 296 -0.88 56.38 -8.71
C GLY A 296 -0.89 57.80 -8.15
N ASP A 297 -0.12 58.04 -7.08
CA ASP A 297 -0.01 59.36 -6.44
C ASP A 297 0.53 60.43 -7.40
N GLN A 298 1.56 60.08 -8.20
CA GLN A 298 2.13 60.98 -9.21
C GLN A 298 1.12 61.33 -10.31
N ALA A 299 0.29 60.37 -10.73
CA ALA A 299 -0.76 60.61 -11.72
C ALA A 299 -1.84 61.55 -11.15
N GLU A 300 -2.26 61.37 -9.90
CA GLU A 300 -3.20 62.29 -9.23
C GLU A 300 -2.63 63.70 -9.09
N GLU A 301 -1.35 63.83 -8.77
CA GLU A 301 -0.67 65.13 -8.70
C GLU A 301 -0.62 65.82 -10.07
N LEU A 302 -0.37 65.05 -11.14
CA LEU A 302 -0.40 65.57 -12.52
C LEU A 302 -1.78 66.08 -12.92
N VAL A 303 -2.86 65.34 -12.58
CA VAL A 303 -4.24 65.81 -12.80
C VAL A 303 -4.49 67.14 -12.08
N ARG A 304 -4.03 67.26 -10.82
CA ARG A 304 -4.19 68.48 -10.02
C ARG A 304 -3.44 69.66 -10.64
N HIS A 305 -2.21 69.45 -11.13
CA HIS A 305 -1.43 70.48 -11.81
C HIS A 305 -2.08 70.90 -13.12
N ALA A 306 -2.53 69.95 -13.94
CA ALA A 306 -3.20 70.24 -15.20
C ALA A 306 -4.50 71.03 -14.98
N GLY A 307 -5.28 70.72 -13.93
CA GLY A 307 -6.46 71.48 -13.56
C GLY A 307 -6.15 72.94 -13.16
N ARG A 308 -5.05 73.17 -12.42
CA ARG A 308 -4.59 74.53 -12.09
C ARG A 308 -4.17 75.32 -13.33
N ILE A 309 -3.45 74.70 -14.26
CA ILE A 309 -3.04 75.36 -15.51
C ILE A 309 -4.27 75.65 -16.39
N SER A 310 -5.26 74.76 -16.41
CA SER A 310 -6.50 74.96 -17.15
C SER A 310 -7.26 76.18 -16.64
N SER A 311 -7.35 76.36 -15.31
CA SER A 311 -7.93 77.57 -14.70
C SER A 311 -7.20 78.85 -15.13
N ILE A 312 -5.86 78.85 -15.11
CA ILE A 312 -5.05 80.00 -15.58
C ILE A 312 -5.30 80.29 -17.06
N THR A 313 -5.39 79.25 -17.88
CA THR A 313 -5.64 79.35 -19.32
C THR A 313 -7.03 79.91 -19.62
N GLY A 314 -8.03 79.57 -18.79
CA GLY A 314 -9.35 80.21 -18.80
C GLY A 314 -9.27 81.71 -18.54
N THR A 315 -8.52 82.15 -17.53
CA THR A 315 -8.30 83.57 -17.25
C THR A 315 -7.58 84.30 -18.40
N ILE A 316 -6.61 83.67 -19.05
CA ILE A 316 -5.94 84.23 -20.24
C ILE A 316 -6.93 84.43 -21.39
N THR A 317 -7.83 83.46 -21.59
CA THR A 317 -8.89 83.53 -22.61
C THR A 317 -9.83 84.70 -22.32
N GLU A 318 -10.22 84.92 -21.06
CA GLU A 318 -11.02 86.07 -20.64
C GLU A 318 -10.28 87.40 -20.87
N LEU A 319 -8.99 87.50 -20.52
CA LEU A 319 -8.17 88.68 -20.78
C LEU A 319 -8.05 88.99 -22.28
N ALA A 320 -7.89 87.96 -23.11
CA ALA A 320 -7.88 88.10 -24.57
C ALA A 320 -9.24 88.58 -25.10
N ASN A 321 -10.36 88.12 -24.53
CA ASN A 321 -11.70 88.61 -24.87
C ASN A 321 -11.87 90.09 -24.52
N GLN A 322 -11.46 90.49 -23.32
CA GLN A 322 -11.52 91.89 -22.88
C GLN A 322 -10.62 92.79 -23.74
N SER A 323 -9.39 92.35 -24.03
CA SER A 323 -8.45 93.09 -24.87
C SER A 323 -8.98 93.26 -26.30
N SER A 324 -9.60 92.21 -26.86
CA SER A 324 -10.24 92.27 -28.18
C SER A 324 -11.42 93.26 -28.21
N LEU A 325 -12.20 93.35 -27.13
CA LEU A 325 -13.30 94.31 -26.99
C LEU A 325 -12.79 95.75 -26.85
N LEU A 326 -11.76 95.96 -26.02
CA LEU A 326 -11.10 97.25 -25.86
C LEU A 326 -10.50 97.75 -27.17
N ALA A 327 -9.81 96.87 -27.90
CA ALA A 327 -9.24 97.17 -29.21
C ALA A 327 -10.33 97.49 -30.25
N MET A 328 -11.46 96.79 -30.22
CA MET A 328 -12.60 97.09 -31.08
C MET A 328 -13.18 98.47 -30.77
N ASN A 329 -13.39 98.81 -29.49
CA ASN A 329 -13.86 100.13 -29.09
C ASN A 329 -12.87 101.24 -29.50
N ALA A 330 -11.57 101.01 -29.33
CA ALA A 330 -10.52 101.93 -29.76
C ALA A 330 -10.49 102.11 -31.29
N SER A 331 -10.70 101.03 -32.06
CA SER A 331 -10.78 101.10 -33.52
C SER A 331 -12.00 101.89 -34.00
N ILE A 332 -13.13 101.79 -33.30
CA ILE A 332 -14.34 102.57 -33.59
C ILE A 332 -14.09 104.05 -33.33
N GLU A 333 -13.51 104.39 -32.18
CA GLU A 333 -13.22 105.80 -31.84
C GLU A 333 -12.15 106.41 -32.75
N ALA A 334 -11.14 105.61 -33.14
CA ALA A 334 -10.14 106.02 -34.12
C ALA A 334 -10.75 106.31 -35.50
N ALA A 335 -11.74 105.52 -35.93
CA ALA A 335 -12.48 105.80 -37.16
C ALA A 335 -13.35 107.07 -37.04
N HIS A 336 -13.90 107.32 -35.85
CA HIS A 336 -14.72 108.50 -35.56
C HIS A 336 -13.91 109.81 -35.58
N ALA A 337 -12.64 109.77 -35.18
CA ALA A 337 -11.71 110.91 -35.24
C ALA A 337 -11.19 111.25 -36.65
N GLY A 338 -11.60 110.49 -37.69
CA GLY A 338 -11.25 110.75 -39.08
C GLY A 338 -9.75 110.70 -39.36
N GLU A 339 -9.20 111.70 -40.07
CA GLU A 339 -7.78 111.76 -40.44
C GLU A 339 -6.83 111.78 -39.23
N HIS A 340 -7.24 112.36 -38.10
CA HIS A 340 -6.43 112.41 -36.88
C HIS A 340 -6.34 111.05 -36.15
N GLY A 341 -7.25 110.12 -36.45
CA GLY A 341 -7.33 108.80 -35.81
C GLY A 341 -6.60 107.68 -36.55
N ARG A 342 -6.08 107.90 -37.77
CA ARG A 342 -5.47 106.84 -38.61
C ARG A 342 -4.36 106.05 -37.90
N GLY A 343 -3.50 106.73 -37.14
CA GLY A 343 -2.43 106.06 -36.37
C GLY A 343 -2.99 105.17 -35.25
N PHE A 344 -4.00 105.63 -34.53
CA PHE A 344 -4.67 104.84 -33.49
C PHE A 344 -5.44 103.64 -34.06
N GLN A 345 -5.98 103.77 -35.28
CA GLN A 345 -6.69 102.68 -35.94
C GLN A 345 -5.77 101.51 -36.29
N VAL A 346 -4.54 101.78 -36.73
CA VAL A 346 -3.52 100.74 -36.99
C VAL A 346 -3.16 100.03 -35.68
N VAL A 347 -2.91 100.78 -34.61
CA VAL A 347 -2.59 100.20 -33.29
C VAL A 347 -3.75 99.35 -32.76
N ALA A 348 -4.99 99.84 -32.86
CA ALA A 348 -6.17 99.10 -32.43
C ALA A 348 -6.37 97.80 -33.23
N GLY A 349 -6.12 97.83 -34.54
CA GLY A 349 -6.13 96.62 -35.38
C GLY A 349 -5.08 95.60 -34.96
N GLU A 350 -3.87 96.05 -34.62
CA GLU A 350 -2.80 95.17 -34.15
C GLU A 350 -3.12 94.54 -32.78
N VAL A 351 -3.65 95.32 -31.84
CA VAL A 351 -4.09 94.80 -30.51
C VAL A 351 -5.22 93.79 -30.68
N GLN A 352 -6.15 94.01 -31.61
CA GLN A 352 -7.22 93.05 -31.89
C GLN A 352 -6.68 91.75 -32.50
N SER A 353 -5.70 91.84 -33.40
CA SER A 353 -5.01 90.69 -33.98
C SER A 353 -4.29 89.89 -32.89
N LEU A 354 -3.54 90.56 -32.01
CA LEU A 354 -2.83 89.96 -30.89
C LEU A 354 -3.78 89.25 -29.92
N ALA A 355 -4.91 89.89 -29.59
CA ALA A 355 -5.94 89.29 -28.74
C ALA A 355 -6.56 88.02 -29.36
N LYS A 356 -6.81 88.00 -30.68
CA LYS A 356 -7.27 86.80 -31.39
C LYS A 356 -6.22 85.68 -31.36
N GLN A 357 -4.94 86.01 -31.56
CA GLN A 357 -3.84 85.04 -31.48
C GLN A 357 -3.70 84.46 -30.07
N THR A 358 -3.76 85.31 -29.04
CA THR A 358 -3.72 84.86 -27.64
C THR A 358 -4.86 83.91 -27.31
N ARG A 359 -6.09 84.22 -27.78
CA ARG A 359 -7.24 83.32 -27.59
C ARG A 359 -7.03 81.97 -28.26
N LYS A 360 -6.48 81.95 -29.48
CA LYS A 360 -6.18 80.71 -30.20
C LYS A 360 -5.16 79.87 -29.43
N LEU A 361 -4.05 80.48 -29.00
CA LEU A 361 -3.01 79.78 -28.21
C LEU A 361 -3.56 79.24 -26.88
N ALA A 362 -4.43 79.99 -26.20
CA ALA A 362 -5.09 79.51 -24.98
C ALA A 362 -6.04 78.33 -25.25
N GLY A 363 -6.70 78.29 -26.41
CA GLY A 363 -7.48 77.14 -26.87
C GLY A 363 -6.61 75.90 -27.07
N ASP A 364 -5.51 76.05 -27.83
CA ASP A 364 -4.57 74.96 -28.09
C ASP A 364 -3.95 74.41 -26.78
N ILE A 365 -3.65 75.30 -25.81
CA ILE A 365 -3.18 74.89 -24.46
C ILE A 365 -4.27 74.12 -23.70
N SER A 366 -5.53 74.55 -23.79
CA SER A 366 -6.64 73.87 -23.11
C SER A 366 -6.83 72.44 -23.62
N GLU A 367 -6.76 72.24 -24.94
CA GLU A 367 -6.85 70.91 -25.57
C GLU A 367 -5.69 70.00 -25.10
N LEU A 368 -4.46 70.51 -25.07
CA LEU A 368 -3.31 69.76 -24.55
C LEU A 368 -3.49 69.37 -23.08
N LEU A 369 -4.08 70.24 -22.25
CA LEU A 369 -4.31 69.96 -20.83
C LEU A 369 -5.39 68.90 -20.62
N GLU A 370 -6.45 68.90 -21.44
CA GLU A 370 -7.46 67.83 -21.42
C GLU A 370 -6.83 66.47 -21.74
N HIS A 371 -5.95 66.43 -22.76
CA HIS A 371 -5.21 65.22 -23.11
C HIS A 371 -4.29 64.75 -21.97
N ILE A 372 -3.59 65.67 -21.29
CA ILE A 372 -2.74 65.34 -20.13
C ILE A 372 -3.58 64.79 -18.97
N GLN A 373 -4.74 65.40 -18.69
CA GLN A 373 -5.64 64.93 -17.64
C GLN A 373 -6.16 63.52 -17.93
N GLN A 374 -6.56 63.25 -19.18
CA GLN A 374 -7.03 61.92 -19.58
C GLN A 374 -5.91 60.87 -19.43
N LEU A 375 -4.71 61.16 -19.93
CA LEU A 375 -3.58 60.24 -19.83
C LEU A 375 -3.21 59.94 -18.37
N ALA A 376 -3.26 60.96 -17.50
CA ALA A 376 -3.01 60.81 -16.08
C ALA A 376 -4.10 59.95 -15.40
N ALA A 377 -5.37 60.18 -15.71
CA ALA A 377 -6.48 59.37 -15.21
C ALA A 377 -6.36 57.90 -15.64
N ASP A 378 -6.02 57.64 -16.91
CA ASP A 378 -5.79 56.29 -17.43
C ASP A 378 -4.61 55.60 -16.72
N THR A 379 -3.54 56.36 -16.45
CA THR A 379 -2.37 55.87 -15.71
C THR A 379 -2.73 55.49 -14.26
N ALA A 380 -3.54 56.31 -13.58
CA ALA A 380 -4.03 56.03 -12.23
C ALA A 380 -4.94 54.78 -12.21
N ALA A 381 -5.82 54.63 -13.21
CA ALA A 381 -6.69 53.46 -13.33
C ALA A 381 -5.89 52.17 -13.59
N ALA A 382 -4.86 52.24 -14.44
CA ALA A 382 -3.94 51.12 -14.66
C ALA A 382 -3.17 50.76 -13.38
N ALA A 383 -2.72 51.75 -12.61
CA ALA A 383 -2.11 51.56 -11.30
C ALA A 383 -3.04 50.87 -10.29
N GLY A 384 -4.29 51.32 -10.20
CA GLY A 384 -5.29 50.68 -9.34
C GLY A 384 -5.59 49.23 -9.73
N SER A 385 -5.64 48.93 -11.03
CA SER A 385 -5.88 47.57 -11.52
C SER A 385 -4.70 46.64 -11.22
N ALA A 386 -3.47 47.09 -11.49
CA ALA A 386 -2.26 46.33 -11.18
C ALA A 386 -2.09 46.07 -9.67
N LEU A 387 -2.47 47.03 -8.82
CA LEU A 387 -2.46 46.82 -7.36
C LEU A 387 -3.40 45.69 -6.93
N LYS A 388 -4.60 45.58 -7.52
CA LYS A 388 -5.52 44.49 -7.23
C LYS A 388 -4.97 43.12 -7.67
N GLU A 389 -4.34 43.07 -8.84
CA GLU A 389 -3.69 41.85 -9.33
C GLU A 389 -2.55 41.42 -8.41
N LEU A 390 -1.68 42.36 -8.01
CA LEU A 390 -0.58 42.09 -7.09
C LEU A 390 -1.05 41.57 -5.72
N GLN A 391 -2.16 42.10 -5.19
CA GLN A 391 -2.76 41.59 -3.95
C GLN A 391 -3.26 40.15 -4.07
N SER A 392 -3.82 39.78 -5.23
CA SER A 392 -4.19 38.38 -5.48
C SER A 392 -2.95 37.49 -5.52
N CYS A 393 -1.90 37.93 -6.22
CA CYS A 393 -0.66 37.16 -6.32
C CYS A 393 0.05 37.02 -4.97
N GLU A 394 -0.07 37.99 -4.07
CA GLU A 394 0.44 37.87 -2.70
C GLU A 394 -0.24 36.71 -1.95
N GLY A 395 -1.57 36.57 -2.08
CA GLY A 395 -2.32 35.45 -1.52
C GLY A 395 -1.87 34.09 -2.08
N ASP A 396 -1.64 34.00 -3.39
CA ASP A 396 -1.14 32.78 -4.03
C ASP A 396 0.28 32.40 -3.53
N VAL A 397 1.14 33.40 -3.29
CA VAL A 397 2.50 33.19 -2.75
C VAL A 397 2.45 32.74 -1.29
N GLU A 398 1.55 33.30 -0.47
CA GLU A 398 1.35 32.88 0.92
C GLU A 398 0.86 31.42 0.99
N GLU A 399 -0.10 31.05 0.13
CA GLU A 399 -0.55 29.66 0.00
C GLU A 399 0.57 28.73 -0.46
N GLY A 400 1.33 29.12 -1.48
CA GLY A 400 2.49 28.34 -1.94
C GLY A 400 3.53 28.13 -0.84
N THR A 401 3.77 29.16 -0.02
CA THR A 401 4.71 29.09 1.11
C THR A 401 4.22 28.10 2.16
N ARG A 402 2.92 28.13 2.50
CA ARG A 402 2.30 27.17 3.41
C ARG A 402 2.45 25.73 2.91
N LEU A 403 2.22 25.48 1.62
CA LEU A 403 2.36 24.15 1.02
C LEU A 403 3.79 23.60 1.13
N PHE A 404 4.81 24.45 0.98
CA PHE A 404 6.20 24.01 1.20
C PHE A 404 6.49 23.67 2.66
N TYR A 405 5.93 24.39 3.63
CA TYR A 405 6.05 24.02 5.05
C TYR A 405 5.35 22.70 5.37
N GLU A 406 4.15 22.48 4.84
CA GLU A 406 3.43 21.20 4.98
C GLU A 406 4.23 20.05 4.34
N MET A 407 4.87 20.29 3.18
CA MET A 407 5.75 19.33 2.54
C MET A 407 6.97 18.97 3.40
N GLN A 408 7.60 19.95 4.06
CA GLN A 408 8.71 19.69 4.97
C GLN A 408 8.30 18.80 6.15
N GLN A 409 7.11 19.03 6.72
CA GLN A 409 6.55 18.20 7.79
C GLN A 409 6.30 16.76 7.31
N ALA A 410 5.64 16.61 6.16
CA ALA A 410 5.39 15.30 5.57
C ALA A 410 6.70 14.53 5.28
N VAL A 411 7.74 15.21 4.78
CA VAL A 411 9.06 14.62 4.55
C VAL A 411 9.68 14.13 5.86
N HIS A 412 9.54 14.88 6.95
CA HIS A 412 10.05 14.47 8.26
C HIS A 412 9.35 13.21 8.79
N GLU A 413 8.03 13.10 8.63
CA GLU A 413 7.28 11.90 9.00
C GLU A 413 7.69 10.67 8.17
N VAL A 414 7.91 10.84 6.86
CA VAL A 414 8.39 9.77 5.99
C VAL A 414 9.80 9.32 6.38
N GLU A 415 10.69 10.24 6.77
CA GLU A 415 12.03 9.91 7.23
C GLU A 415 12.01 9.09 8.53
N LEU A 416 11.16 9.50 9.50
CA LEU A 416 10.94 8.75 10.75
C LEU A 416 10.43 7.33 10.46
N SER A 417 9.42 7.20 9.60
CA SER A 417 8.85 5.92 9.18
C SER A 417 9.89 5.04 8.47
N GLY A 418 10.67 5.61 7.55
CA GLY A 418 11.76 4.92 6.86
C GLY A 418 12.83 4.40 7.82
N SER A 419 13.20 5.19 8.83
CA SER A 419 14.13 4.75 9.88
C SER A 419 13.58 3.58 10.71
N GLN A 420 12.29 3.61 11.05
CA GLN A 420 11.64 2.51 11.78
C GLN A 420 11.60 1.22 10.95
N VAL A 421 11.30 1.31 9.64
CA VAL A 421 11.32 0.17 8.73
C VAL A 421 12.72 -0.43 8.64
N TYR A 422 13.75 0.41 8.56
CA TYR A 422 15.14 -0.05 8.53
C TYR A 422 15.52 -0.81 9.81
N GLU A 423 15.18 -0.25 10.98
CA GLU A 423 15.45 -0.89 12.27
C GLU A 423 14.73 -2.24 12.40
N LEU A 424 13.46 -2.30 12.00
CA LEU A 424 12.68 -3.54 11.99
C LEU A 424 13.29 -4.59 11.06
N ALA A 425 13.80 -4.18 9.89
CA ALA A 425 14.47 -5.09 8.97
C ALA A 425 15.74 -5.67 9.59
N VAL A 426 16.56 -4.84 10.25
CA VAL A 426 17.77 -5.30 10.97
C VAL A 426 17.42 -6.28 12.08
N ASN A 427 16.40 -5.98 12.90
CA ASN A 427 15.96 -6.89 13.96
C ASN A 427 15.43 -8.22 13.39
N THR A 428 14.71 -8.17 12.27
CA THR A 428 14.17 -9.38 11.64
C THR A 428 15.28 -10.26 11.09
N VAL A 429 16.36 -9.69 10.54
CA VAL A 429 17.55 -10.46 10.12
C VAL A 429 18.16 -11.23 11.29
N GLN A 430 18.29 -10.59 12.47
CA GLN A 430 18.79 -11.27 13.67
C GLN A 430 17.88 -12.44 14.08
N ARG A 431 16.56 -12.26 13.99
CA ARG A 431 15.59 -13.33 14.27
C ARG A 431 15.68 -14.47 13.27
N VAL A 432 15.90 -14.19 12.00
CA VAL A 432 16.06 -15.23 10.97
C VAL A 432 17.34 -16.04 11.21
N HIS A 433 18.43 -15.39 11.60
CA HIS A 433 19.65 -16.10 12.02
C HIS A 433 19.38 -17.04 13.20
N GLN A 434 18.66 -16.57 14.23
CA GLN A 434 18.30 -17.42 15.36
C GLN A 434 17.45 -18.63 14.93
N ILE A 435 16.47 -18.44 14.03
CA ILE A 435 15.67 -19.54 13.50
C ILE A 435 16.55 -20.53 12.74
N LYS A 436 17.52 -20.06 11.93
CA LYS A 436 18.47 -20.94 11.25
C LYS A 436 19.30 -21.77 12.22
N GLU A 437 19.77 -21.18 13.32
CA GLU A 437 20.48 -21.92 14.37
C GLU A 437 19.59 -22.98 15.04
N GLU A 438 18.33 -22.66 15.33
CA GLU A 438 17.35 -23.61 15.88
C GLU A 438 17.08 -24.77 14.89
N LEU A 439 16.90 -24.45 13.60
CA LEU A 439 16.74 -25.46 12.55
C LEU A 439 17.98 -26.34 12.39
N ALA A 440 19.18 -25.77 12.53
CA ALA A 440 20.43 -26.52 12.49
C ALA A 440 20.55 -27.47 13.69
N GLY A 441 20.14 -27.02 14.88
CA GLY A 441 20.05 -27.87 16.07
C GLY A 441 19.06 -29.02 15.90
N MET A 442 17.89 -28.77 15.31
CA MET A 442 16.92 -29.82 14.99
C MET A 442 17.48 -30.81 13.96
N ASN A 443 18.23 -30.34 12.96
CA ASN A 443 18.85 -31.20 11.97
C ASN A 443 20.00 -32.04 12.55
N ALA A 444 20.83 -31.47 13.42
CA ALA A 444 21.92 -32.21 14.10
C ALA A 444 21.39 -33.32 15.02
N SER A 445 20.17 -33.19 15.54
CA SER A 445 19.51 -34.25 16.31
C SER A 445 19.06 -35.47 15.47
N LEU A 446 19.07 -35.34 14.13
CA LEU A 446 18.72 -36.40 13.18
C LEU A 446 19.92 -37.24 12.76
N GLU A 447 21.15 -36.73 12.85
CA GLU A 447 22.31 -37.56 12.59
C GLU A 447 22.33 -38.68 13.63
N PRO A 448 22.23 -39.95 13.22
CA PRO A 448 22.41 -41.04 14.16
C PRO A 448 23.76 -40.82 14.83
N ARG A 449 23.82 -41.04 16.15
CA ARG A 449 25.09 -41.33 16.82
C ARG A 449 25.67 -42.58 16.16
N ALA A 450 26.30 -42.40 15.01
CA ALA A 450 27.09 -43.39 14.33
C ALA A 450 28.42 -43.46 15.09
N GLU A 451 28.37 -43.96 16.32
CA GLU A 451 29.51 -44.40 17.14
C GLU A 451 29.02 -44.77 18.55
N GLN A 452 28.77 -46.07 18.77
CA GLN A 452 29.47 -46.90 19.76
C GLN A 452 29.00 -48.36 19.70
#